data_AF-A0A2X2IDN8-F1
#
_entry.id   AF-A0A2X2IDN8-F1
#
_cell.length_a   1.000
_cell.length_b   1.000
_cell.length_c   1.000
_cell.angle_alpha   90.00
_cell.angle_beta   90.00
_cell.angle_gamma   90.00
#
_symmetry.space_group_name_H-M   'P 1'
#
loop_
_entity.id
_entity.type
_entity.pdbx_description
1 polymer ?
#
loop_
_entity_poly.entity_id
_entity_poly.type
_entity_poly.pdbx_seq_one_letter_code
_entity_poly.pdbx_strand_id
1 'polypeptide(L)' 'MALLEICCYSMECALTAQQNGADRVELCAAPKEGA' A
#
# COMPACT_ATOMS: atom_id res chain seq x y z
N MET A 1 11.00 -3.24 -16.60
CA MET A 1 10.96 -3.22 -15.12
C MET A 1 9.50 -3.28 -14.71
N ALA A 2 9.13 -4.13 -13.76
CA ALA A 2 7.78 -4.13 -13.19
C ALA A 2 7.72 -3.09 -12.07
N LEU A 3 6.60 -2.34 -11.98
CA LEU A 3 6.34 -1.43 -10.86
C LEU A 3 5.66 -2.21 -9.74
N LEU A 4 6.11 -2.01 -8.51
CA LEU A 4 5.50 -2.56 -7.31
C LEU A 4 4.50 -1.55 -6.72
N GLU A 5 3.21 -1.92 -6.75
CA GLU A 5 2.15 -1.18 -6.05
C GLU A 5 1.67 -1.97 -4.83
N ILE A 6 1.47 -1.27 -3.70
CA ILE A 6 0.96 -1.85 -2.45
C ILE A 6 -0.31 -1.10 -2.01
N CYS A 7 -1.43 -1.80 -1.82
CA CYS A 7 -2.62 -1.25 -1.15
C CYS A 7 -2.44 -1.32 0.36
N CYS A 8 -2.50 -0.16 1.00
CA CYS A 8 -2.31 0.05 2.42
C CYS A 8 -3.62 0.51 3.05
N TYR A 9 -3.86 0.13 4.30
CA TYR A 9 -5.07 0.49 5.04
C TYR A 9 -4.82 1.47 6.20
N SER A 10 -3.61 2.01 6.28
CA SER A 10 -3.22 3.04 7.23
C SER A 10 -2.05 3.85 6.69
N MET A 11 -1.89 5.07 7.22
CA MET A 11 -0.75 5.92 6.86
C MET A 11 0.59 5.29 7.28
N GLU A 12 0.61 4.59 8.42
CA GLU A 12 1.80 3.87 8.89
C GLU A 12 2.22 2.78 7.90
N CYS A 13 1.26 1.98 7.42
CA CYS A 13 1.49 0.95 6.41
C CYS A 13 2.03 1.56 5.11
N ALA A 14 1.45 2.69 4.66
CA ALA A 14 1.90 3.40 3.47
C ALA A 14 3.36 3.88 3.58
N LEU A 15 3.73 4.45 4.74
CA LEU A 15 5.09 4.89 5.02
C LEU A 15 6.07 3.71 5.03
N THR A 16 5.71 2.60 5.68
CA THR A 16 6.53 1.39 5.68
C THR A 16 6.71 0.83 4.27
N ALA A 17 5.65 0.77 3.48
CA ALA A 17 5.71 0.29 2.09
C ALA A 17 6.67 1.13 1.23
N GLN A 18 6.58 2.46 1.29
CA GLN A 18 7.48 3.35 0.56
C GLN A 18 8.93 3.21 1.01
N GLN A 19 9.18 3.13 2.32
CA GLN A 19 10.53 2.96 2.87
C GLN A 19 11.21 1.64 2.45
N ASN A 20 10.42 0.63 2.09
CA ASN A 20 10.90 -0.69 1.66
C ASN A 20 10.87 -0.88 0.13
N GLY A 21 10.69 0.19 -0.65
CA GLY A 21 10.84 0.16 -2.10
C GLY A 21 9.55 -0.10 -2.88
N ALA A 22 8.37 0.18 -2.31
CA ALA A 22 7.16 0.30 -3.11
C ALA A 22 7.27 1.52 -4.04
N ASP A 23 7.07 1.32 -5.35
CA ASP A 23 7.05 2.40 -6.33
C ASP A 23 5.79 3.25 -6.18
N ARG A 24 4.67 2.61 -5.81
CA ARG A 24 3.37 3.24 -5.62
C ARG A 24 2.65 2.65 -4.41
N VAL A 25 1.87 3.49 -3.72
CA VAL A 25 1.00 3.07 -2.63
C VAL A 25 -0.42 3.57 -2.90
N GLU A 26 -1.39 2.69 -2.76
CA GLU A 26 -2.83 3.02 -2.74
C GLU A 26 -3.30 3.03 -1.29
N LEU A 27 -3.94 4.11 -0.84
CA LEU A 27 -4.51 4.18 0.51
C LEU A 27 -6.00 3.82 0.45
N CYS A 28 -6.32 2.63 0.94
CA CYS A 28 -7.62 1.99 0.88
C CYS A 28 -8.36 2.18 2.23
N ALA A 29 -9.67 2.41 2.21
CA ALA A 29 -10.45 2.72 3.43
C ALA A 29 -10.94 1.47 4.19
N ALA A 30 -11.02 0.30 3.56
CA ALA A 30 -11.67 -0.88 4.14
C ALA A 30 -10.94 -2.20 3.83
N PRO A 31 -10.13 -2.76 4.76
CA PRO A 31 -9.46 -4.05 4.55
C PRO A 31 -10.41 -5.25 4.53
N LYS A 32 -11.67 -5.08 4.95
CA LYS A 32 -12.64 -6.17 5.16
C LYS A 32 -13.73 -6.27 4.09
N GLU A 33 -13.69 -5.44 3.05
CA GLU A 33 -14.66 -5.50 1.94
C GLU A 33 -14.14 -6.29 0.73
N GLY A 34 -12.88 -6.76 0.76
CA GLY A 34 -12.37 -7.75 -0.18
C GLY A 34 -12.74 -9.16 0.27
N ALA A 35 -13.96 -9.60 -0.03
CA ALA A 35 -14.37 -11.00 0.05
C ALA A 35 -13.92 -11.78 -1.19
#